data_AF-A0A6P0KGU7-F1
#
_entry.id   AF-A0A6P0KGU7-F1
#
_cell.length_a   1.000
_cell.length_b   1.000
_cell.length_c   1.000
_cell.angle_alpha   90.00
_cell.angle_beta   90.00
_cell.angle_gamma   90.00
#
_symmetry.space_group_name_H-M   'P 1'
#
loop_
_entity.id
_entity.type
_entity.pdbx_description
1 polymer ?
#
loop_
_entity_poly.entity_id
_entity_poly.type
_entity_poly.pdbx_seq_one_letter_code
_entity_poly.pdbx_strand_id
1 'polypeptide(L)'
;MEGLQHLDNKERIKNYCLEQKANFDFEVQRLSLERAKNQGKLVSTTSWKNAAATHMSQIRNTLKEWQKTIELTPEVSYPQQTKEGIVQQHFALLYMKYDHEFHEERKQPIEDKKNEQRRNLFPIKHLDKYQQTIEQLLDSWDYRELAVGLIAATGRRISEILSTANFTQIGQFEADFEGQLKAKGEERKYSAFTLIESARVIDGVLRLRRMGEIKEMKHWNLAEIDSGKNSTVNSQVKKHFGELIEPPHGEKELSSKNLRAAYAAIAIYLFCPSNHSESLFIKERLGHASDATASNYEDYQVVDANGSPLIRGAWVDKTGEKMRKPKQVMTNTRMRMTVAAKEVIEDQEFLPYPDQLSRVEELIRLAKIGKQFEEGKLVNEVVKVVEVEKPVEIPKEVDRAGEKSSQTPQEVRQVIKDEATTTTTEQVEEVKSVGRFEEMGNEELRGCQAPGSALEKIRRSVRAIKAFNEIQPEKKARWAINVSTLEQLSGCHSKAVREYLDSDEGRLQVHDYNAMHEFGFQQNRGKGSIKGVVTW
;
A
#
# COMPACT_ATOMS: atom_id res chain seq x y z
N MET A 1 21.82 17.93 -20.13
CA MET A 1 21.06 19.19 -19.89
C MET A 1 21.99 20.38 -19.97
N GLU A 2 23.07 20.43 -19.18
CA GLU A 2 24.10 21.48 -19.26
C GLU A 2 24.62 21.68 -20.70
N GLY A 3 24.91 20.60 -21.42
CA GLY A 3 25.34 20.70 -22.83
C GLY A 3 24.30 21.24 -23.81
N LEU A 4 22.99 21.19 -23.49
CA LEU A 4 21.93 21.72 -24.37
C LEU A 4 21.74 23.23 -24.19
N GLN A 5 22.04 23.78 -23.02
CA GLN A 5 21.80 25.20 -22.69
C GLN A 5 22.64 26.17 -23.54
N HIS A 6 23.74 25.68 -24.11
CA HIS A 6 24.67 26.47 -24.91
C HIS A 6 24.50 26.26 -26.43
N LEU A 7 23.45 25.53 -26.84
CA LEU A 7 23.17 25.25 -28.24
C LEU A 7 22.04 26.14 -28.72
N ASP A 8 22.33 26.92 -29.75
CA ASP A 8 21.52 28.02 -30.27
C ASP A 8 20.93 27.74 -31.65
N ASN A 9 21.16 26.55 -32.21
CA ASN A 9 20.61 26.18 -33.50
C ASN A 9 20.25 24.70 -33.60
N LYS A 10 19.29 24.43 -34.49
CA LYS A 10 18.74 23.10 -34.79
C LYS A 10 19.79 22.03 -35.08
N GLU A 11 20.80 22.30 -35.91
CA GLU A 11 21.74 21.27 -36.34
C GLU A 11 22.68 20.85 -35.21
N ARG A 12 23.14 21.82 -34.39
CA ARG A 12 23.93 21.54 -33.19
C ARG A 12 23.12 20.76 -32.16
N ILE A 13 21.87 21.14 -31.93
CA ILE A 13 20.96 20.41 -31.02
C ILE A 13 20.73 18.99 -31.52
N LYS A 14 20.48 18.80 -32.81
CA LYS A 14 20.30 17.49 -33.44
C LYS A 14 21.52 16.60 -33.24
N ASN A 15 22.70 17.08 -33.60
CA ASN A 15 23.94 16.30 -33.49
C ASN A 15 24.22 15.92 -32.03
N TYR A 16 24.07 16.86 -31.10
CA TYR A 16 24.21 16.58 -29.67
C TYR A 16 23.20 15.51 -29.22
N CYS A 17 21.92 15.63 -29.56
CA CYS A 17 20.91 14.65 -29.17
C CYS A 17 21.17 13.25 -29.75
N LEU A 18 21.61 13.16 -31.01
CA LEU A 18 21.92 11.89 -31.65
C LEU A 18 23.15 11.22 -31.02
N GLU A 19 24.19 11.99 -30.72
CA GLU A 19 25.39 11.50 -30.03
C GLU A 19 25.05 11.02 -28.61
N GLN A 20 24.31 11.82 -27.85
CA GLN A 20 23.90 11.45 -26.49
C GLN A 20 22.99 10.22 -26.49
N LYS A 21 22.08 10.10 -27.47
CA LYS A 21 21.25 8.91 -27.64
C LYS A 21 22.11 7.67 -27.96
N ALA A 22 23.09 7.78 -28.85
CA ALA A 22 23.97 6.66 -29.19
C ALA A 22 24.81 6.21 -27.99
N ASN A 23 25.41 7.15 -27.25
CA ASN A 23 26.16 6.87 -26.03
C ASN A 23 25.27 6.22 -24.96
N PHE A 24 24.04 6.72 -24.82
CA PHE A 24 23.05 6.17 -23.91
C PHE A 24 22.65 4.74 -24.28
N ASP A 25 22.36 4.47 -25.55
CA ASP A 25 21.98 3.15 -26.06
C ASP A 25 23.12 2.14 -25.83
N PHE A 26 24.35 2.54 -26.13
CA PHE A 26 25.54 1.73 -25.88
C PHE A 26 25.68 1.36 -24.40
N GLU A 27 25.51 2.33 -23.50
CA GLU A 27 25.63 2.12 -22.07
C GLU A 27 24.53 1.21 -21.52
N VAL A 28 23.27 1.42 -21.93
CA VAL A 28 22.16 0.56 -21.50
C VAL A 28 22.34 -0.87 -22.01
N GLN A 29 22.82 -1.03 -23.25
CA GLN A 29 23.11 -2.34 -23.82
C GLN A 29 24.23 -3.04 -23.03
N ARG A 30 25.33 -2.32 -22.73
CA ARG A 30 26.45 -2.82 -21.93
C ARG A 30 26.00 -3.29 -20.55
N LEU A 31 25.28 -2.45 -19.81
CA LEU A 31 24.77 -2.76 -18.47
C LEU A 31 23.77 -3.93 -18.48
N SER A 32 22.95 -4.03 -19.54
CA SER A 32 22.00 -5.14 -19.70
C SER A 32 22.74 -6.46 -19.94
N LEU A 33 23.80 -6.45 -20.76
CA LEU A 33 24.66 -7.61 -21.01
C LEU A 33 25.39 -8.05 -19.73
N GLU A 34 25.97 -7.12 -18.97
CA GLU A 34 26.63 -7.41 -17.70
C GLU A 34 25.67 -8.03 -16.68
N ARG A 35 24.47 -7.47 -16.51
CA ARG A 35 23.44 -8.03 -15.62
C ARG A 35 23.03 -9.43 -16.03
N ALA A 36 22.87 -9.69 -17.32
CA ALA A 36 22.45 -11.00 -17.81
C ALA A 36 23.55 -12.06 -17.59
N LYS A 37 24.84 -11.70 -17.82
CA LYS A 37 26.00 -12.54 -17.48
C LYS A 37 26.04 -12.87 -15.99
N ASN A 38 25.86 -11.87 -15.12
CA ASN A 38 25.87 -12.07 -13.67
C ASN A 38 24.71 -12.93 -13.16
N GLN A 39 23.61 -13.02 -13.91
CA GLN A 39 22.44 -13.84 -13.58
C GLN A 39 22.42 -15.20 -14.27
N GLY A 40 23.45 -15.55 -15.05
CA GLY A 40 23.49 -16.80 -15.81
C GLY A 40 22.35 -16.95 -16.83
N LYS A 41 21.78 -15.84 -17.32
CA LYS A 41 20.65 -15.86 -18.27
C LYS A 41 21.15 -15.70 -19.70
N LEU A 42 20.50 -16.41 -20.63
CA LEU A 42 20.69 -16.18 -22.06
C LEU A 42 20.27 -14.74 -22.41
N VAL A 43 21.16 -13.97 -23.03
CA VAL A 43 20.88 -12.57 -23.36
C VAL A 43 20.10 -12.50 -24.66
N SER A 44 18.83 -12.13 -24.58
CA SER A 44 18.09 -11.69 -25.77
C SER A 44 18.69 -10.38 -26.28
N THR A 45 18.96 -10.31 -27.58
CA THR A 45 19.48 -9.14 -28.30
C THR A 45 18.59 -7.90 -28.18
N THR A 46 17.32 -8.07 -27.78
CA THR A 46 16.32 -7.01 -27.65
C THR A 46 15.95 -6.66 -26.21
N SER A 47 16.46 -7.38 -25.19
CA SER A 47 16.03 -7.17 -23.79
C SER A 47 16.35 -5.77 -23.24
N TRP A 48 17.45 -5.16 -23.70
CA TRP A 48 17.90 -3.82 -23.31
C TRP A 48 16.94 -2.72 -23.80
N LYS A 49 16.18 -2.97 -24.89
CA LYS A 49 15.27 -2.00 -25.51
C LYS A 49 14.16 -1.54 -24.55
N ASN A 50 13.73 -2.39 -23.60
CA ASN A 50 12.73 -2.01 -22.59
C ASN A 50 13.29 -1.02 -21.55
N ALA A 51 14.52 -1.26 -21.08
CA ALA A 51 15.21 -0.33 -20.18
C ALA A 51 15.47 1.00 -20.89
N ALA A 52 15.96 0.94 -22.14
CA ALA A 52 16.22 2.10 -22.98
C ALA A 52 14.96 2.95 -23.20
N ALA A 53 13.82 2.33 -23.55
CA ALA A 53 12.54 3.03 -23.70
C ALA A 53 12.06 3.71 -22.41
N THR A 54 12.26 3.07 -21.26
CA THR A 54 11.85 3.60 -19.95
C THR A 54 12.67 4.84 -19.59
N HIS A 55 13.99 4.74 -19.70
CA HIS A 55 14.90 5.87 -19.46
C HIS A 55 14.73 6.99 -20.48
N MET A 56 14.51 6.67 -21.76
CA MET A 56 14.20 7.69 -22.77
C MET A 56 12.92 8.46 -22.41
N SER A 57 11.91 7.77 -21.87
CA SER A 57 10.70 8.43 -21.36
C SER A 57 11.00 9.37 -20.19
N GLN A 58 11.88 8.96 -19.26
CA GLN A 58 12.34 9.82 -18.16
C GLN A 58 13.10 11.05 -18.68
N ILE A 59 14.06 10.85 -19.58
CA ILE A 59 14.84 11.92 -20.22
C ILE A 59 13.89 12.92 -20.89
N ARG A 60 12.91 12.42 -21.65
CA ARG A 60 11.90 13.28 -22.30
C ARG A 60 11.04 14.04 -21.29
N ASN A 61 10.68 13.44 -20.16
CA ASN A 61 9.93 14.13 -19.11
C ASN A 61 10.78 15.24 -18.48
N THR A 62 12.06 14.97 -18.19
CA THR A 62 13.00 15.99 -17.71
C THR A 62 13.19 17.12 -18.73
N LEU A 63 13.30 16.79 -20.02
CA LEU A 63 13.38 17.77 -21.11
C LEU A 63 12.12 18.64 -21.18
N LYS A 64 10.93 18.06 -20.96
CA LYS A 64 9.68 18.84 -20.90
C LYS A 64 9.65 19.80 -19.71
N GLU A 65 10.11 19.38 -18.54
CA GLU A 65 10.19 20.26 -17.37
C GLU A 65 11.22 21.37 -17.59
N TRP A 66 12.40 21.04 -18.12
CA TRP A 66 13.41 22.05 -18.46
C TRP A 66 12.96 22.99 -19.57
N GLN A 67 12.18 22.52 -20.54
CA GLN A 67 11.63 23.38 -21.59
C GLN A 67 10.81 24.54 -20.99
N LYS A 68 10.16 24.33 -19.83
CA LYS A 68 9.39 25.38 -19.15
C LYS A 68 10.27 26.49 -18.57
N THR A 69 11.57 26.25 -18.40
CA THR A 69 12.52 27.22 -17.80
C THR A 69 13.29 28.01 -18.84
N ILE A 70 13.05 27.79 -20.14
CA ILE A 70 13.77 28.44 -21.23
C ILE A 70 12.79 29.17 -22.15
N GLU A 71 13.24 30.24 -22.78
CA GLU A 71 12.51 30.90 -23.85
C GLU A 71 12.65 30.08 -25.15
N LEU A 72 11.53 29.81 -25.82
CA LEU A 72 11.51 29.07 -27.07
C LEU A 72 11.58 30.04 -28.25
N THR A 73 12.74 30.07 -28.90
CA THR A 73 12.94 30.82 -30.14
C THR A 73 12.81 29.91 -31.37
N PRO A 74 12.52 30.44 -32.57
CA PRO A 74 12.43 29.65 -33.80
C PRO A 74 13.66 28.79 -34.13
N GLU A 75 14.84 29.17 -33.61
CA GLU A 75 16.11 28.48 -33.84
C GLU A 75 16.25 27.21 -33.00
N VAL A 76 15.58 27.16 -31.84
CA VAL A 76 15.65 26.06 -30.87
C VAL A 76 14.34 25.28 -30.72
N SER A 77 13.25 25.77 -31.34
CA SER A 77 11.92 25.15 -31.27
C SER A 77 11.32 24.78 -32.62
N TYR A 78 10.33 23.89 -32.58
CA TYR A 78 9.52 23.51 -33.73
C TYR A 78 8.03 23.45 -33.36
N PRO A 79 7.12 23.75 -34.32
CA PRO A 79 5.70 23.58 -34.12
C PRO A 79 5.34 22.09 -34.15
N GLN A 80 4.60 21.64 -33.14
CA GLN A 80 4.04 20.30 -33.08
C GLN A 80 2.52 20.34 -32.97
N GLN A 81 1.84 19.66 -33.89
CA GLN A 81 0.41 19.44 -33.79
C GLN A 81 0.09 18.49 -32.63
N THR A 82 -0.77 18.92 -31.72
CA THR A 82 -1.33 18.12 -30.62
C THR A 82 -2.86 18.13 -30.69
N LYS A 83 -3.51 17.37 -29.79
CA LYS A 83 -4.98 17.36 -29.67
C LYS A 83 -5.54 18.72 -29.25
N GLU A 84 -4.73 19.54 -28.59
CA GLU A 84 -5.08 20.86 -28.06
C GLU A 84 -4.68 22.00 -29.00
N GLY A 85 -4.11 21.68 -30.18
CA GLY A 85 -3.63 22.66 -31.16
C GLY A 85 -2.13 22.56 -31.42
N ILE A 86 -1.58 23.59 -32.10
CA ILE A 86 -0.15 23.68 -32.40
C ILE A 86 0.58 24.21 -31.16
N VAL A 87 1.56 23.45 -30.68
CA VAL A 87 2.38 23.83 -29.52
C VAL A 87 3.83 23.89 -29.95
N GLN A 88 4.57 24.90 -29.49
CA GLN A 88 6.01 24.99 -29.71
C GLN A 88 6.75 24.06 -28.76
N GLN A 89 7.68 23.27 -29.30
CA GLN A 89 8.51 22.34 -28.52
C GLN A 89 9.98 22.50 -28.88
N HIS A 90 10.86 22.28 -27.91
CA HIS A 90 12.30 22.32 -28.12
C HIS A 90 12.77 21.15 -29.00
N PHE A 91 13.69 21.39 -29.94
CA PHE A 91 14.20 20.37 -30.87
C PHE A 91 14.75 19.10 -30.19
N ALA A 92 15.25 19.21 -28.95
CA ALA A 92 15.67 18.03 -28.18
C ALA A 92 14.54 16.99 -28.01
N LEU A 93 13.28 17.42 -27.86
CA LEU A 93 12.13 16.51 -27.80
C LEU A 93 11.81 15.85 -29.15
N LEU A 94 12.27 16.42 -30.26
CA LEU A 94 12.12 15.80 -31.58
C LEU A 94 13.13 14.65 -31.75
N TYR A 95 14.37 14.85 -31.31
CA TYR A 95 15.49 13.94 -31.58
C TYR A 95 15.72 12.89 -30.47
N MET A 96 15.38 13.20 -29.22
CA MET A 96 15.44 12.25 -28.10
C MET A 96 14.20 11.34 -28.09
N LYS A 97 14.01 10.57 -29.16
CA LYS A 97 13.00 9.52 -29.29
C LYS A 97 13.54 8.34 -30.09
N TYR A 98 12.89 7.20 -29.94
CA TYR A 98 13.07 6.08 -30.85
C TYR A 98 12.11 6.19 -32.03
N ASP A 99 12.48 5.55 -33.13
CA ASP A 99 11.67 5.46 -34.33
C ASP A 99 10.62 4.36 -34.21
N HIS A 100 9.84 4.20 -35.28
CA HIS A 100 8.83 3.17 -35.39
C HIS A 100 9.43 1.76 -35.34
N GLU A 101 10.54 1.54 -36.04
CA GLU A 101 11.21 0.24 -36.13
C GLU A 101 11.63 -0.28 -34.76
N PHE A 102 12.31 0.55 -33.96
CA PHE A 102 12.68 0.21 -32.59
C PHE A 102 11.47 -0.18 -31.74
N HIS A 103 10.35 0.53 -31.90
CA HIS A 103 9.12 0.24 -31.17
C HIS A 103 8.47 -1.06 -31.61
N GLU A 104 8.48 -1.40 -32.90
CA GLU A 104 7.96 -2.66 -33.42
C GLU A 104 8.83 -3.84 -32.98
N GLU A 105 10.15 -3.75 -33.12
CA GLU A 105 11.06 -4.80 -32.64
C GLU A 105 10.94 -5.06 -31.13
N ARG A 106 10.60 -4.03 -30.35
CA ARG A 106 10.37 -4.15 -28.91
C ARG A 106 9.01 -4.80 -28.59
N LYS A 107 7.98 -4.57 -29.42
CA LYS A 107 6.64 -5.13 -29.22
C LYS A 107 6.54 -6.56 -29.74
N GLN A 108 7.25 -6.91 -30.81
CA GLN A 108 7.12 -8.20 -31.49
C GLN A 108 7.22 -9.39 -30.53
N PRO A 109 8.23 -9.51 -29.65
CA PRO A 109 8.32 -10.64 -28.73
C PRO A 109 7.17 -10.69 -27.71
N ILE A 110 6.59 -9.54 -27.36
CA ILE A 110 5.44 -9.45 -26.45
C ILE A 110 4.19 -9.95 -27.17
N GLU A 111 3.98 -9.55 -28.42
CA GLU A 111 2.85 -10.00 -29.24
C GLU A 111 2.96 -11.49 -29.60
N ASP A 112 4.16 -11.98 -29.94
CA ASP A 112 4.40 -13.41 -30.17
C ASP A 112 4.09 -14.23 -28.93
N LYS A 113 4.57 -13.80 -27.75
CA LYS A 113 4.24 -14.44 -26.47
C LYS A 113 2.73 -14.48 -26.22
N LYS A 114 2.02 -13.36 -26.46
CA LYS A 114 0.56 -13.29 -26.29
C LYS A 114 -0.19 -14.21 -27.26
N ASN A 115 0.23 -14.25 -28.51
CA ASN A 115 -0.38 -15.10 -29.53
C ASN A 115 -0.21 -16.57 -29.16
N GLU A 116 0.97 -16.96 -28.65
CA GLU A 116 1.21 -18.32 -28.17
C GLU A 116 0.39 -18.64 -26.92
N GLN A 117 0.24 -17.69 -26.00
CA GLN A 117 -0.64 -17.82 -24.83
C GLN A 117 -2.10 -18.08 -25.25
N ARG A 118 -2.63 -17.30 -26.21
CA ARG A 118 -4.01 -17.47 -26.70
C ARG A 118 -4.27 -18.78 -27.42
N ARG A 119 -3.23 -19.36 -28.03
CA ARG A 119 -3.31 -20.69 -28.64
C ARG A 119 -3.31 -21.81 -27.61
N ASN A 120 -2.82 -21.54 -26.40
CA ASN A 120 -2.61 -22.52 -25.34
C ASN A 120 -3.15 -22.02 -24.00
N LEU A 121 -4.47 -21.84 -23.92
CA LEU A 121 -5.13 -21.43 -22.68
C LEU A 121 -4.95 -22.50 -21.59
N PHE A 122 -4.64 -22.07 -20.37
CA PHE A 122 -4.43 -22.99 -19.26
C PHE A 122 -5.77 -23.36 -18.60
N PRO A 123 -6.01 -24.65 -18.33
CA PRO A 123 -7.28 -25.11 -17.78
C PRO A 123 -7.43 -24.80 -16.29
N ILE A 124 -8.59 -24.27 -15.90
CA ILE A 124 -9.04 -24.16 -14.51
C ILE A 124 -10.08 -25.28 -14.27
N LYS A 125 -9.66 -26.37 -13.60
CA LYS A 125 -10.48 -27.59 -13.44
C LYS A 125 -11.32 -27.62 -12.16
N HIS A 126 -10.84 -26.97 -11.10
CA HIS A 126 -11.42 -27.09 -9.76
C HIS A 126 -11.98 -25.76 -9.26
N LEU A 127 -13.01 -25.24 -9.95
CA LEU A 127 -13.60 -23.95 -9.63
C LEU A 127 -14.12 -23.89 -8.18
N ASP A 128 -14.77 -24.94 -7.70
CA ASP A 128 -15.29 -24.99 -6.32
C ASP A 128 -14.17 -24.85 -5.29
N LYS A 129 -13.04 -25.54 -5.50
CA LYS A 129 -11.85 -25.42 -4.63
C LYS A 129 -11.22 -24.03 -4.73
N TYR A 130 -11.22 -23.43 -5.91
CA TYR A 130 -10.76 -22.06 -6.11
C TYR A 130 -11.59 -21.07 -5.29
N GLN A 131 -12.93 -21.16 -5.37
CA GLN A 131 -13.84 -20.34 -4.58
C GLN A 131 -13.72 -20.61 -3.09
N GLN A 132 -13.61 -21.87 -2.67
CA GLN A 132 -13.38 -22.24 -1.26
C GLN A 132 -12.07 -21.65 -0.71
N THR A 133 -11.01 -21.64 -1.52
CA THR A 133 -9.73 -21.03 -1.14
C THR A 133 -9.88 -19.52 -0.96
N ILE A 134 -10.62 -18.84 -1.85
CA ILE A 134 -10.95 -17.42 -1.68
C ILE A 134 -11.64 -17.20 -0.33
N GLU A 135 -12.66 -18.00 -0.02
CA GLU A 135 -13.43 -17.87 1.22
C GLU A 135 -12.56 -18.04 2.47
N GLN A 136 -11.67 -19.03 2.48
CA GLN A 136 -10.72 -19.25 3.58
C GLN A 136 -9.79 -18.06 3.76
N LEU A 137 -9.24 -17.52 2.67
CA LEU A 137 -8.35 -16.36 2.70
C LEU A 137 -9.10 -15.09 3.15
N LEU A 138 -10.37 -14.94 2.80
CA LEU A 138 -11.22 -13.86 3.28
C LEU A 138 -11.57 -13.95 4.76
N ASP A 139 -11.22 -15.03 5.45
CA ASP A 139 -11.34 -15.15 6.91
C ASP A 139 -9.98 -15.02 7.63
N SER A 140 -8.87 -14.88 6.88
CA SER A 140 -7.52 -14.72 7.45
C SER A 140 -7.33 -13.37 8.14
N TRP A 141 -6.50 -13.41 9.19
CA TRP A 141 -6.01 -12.23 9.92
C TRP A 141 -4.66 -11.74 9.38
N ASP A 142 -4.03 -12.50 8.49
CA ASP A 142 -2.85 -12.04 7.77
C ASP A 142 -3.30 -11.16 6.59
N TYR A 143 -2.88 -9.89 6.60
CA TYR A 143 -3.23 -8.94 5.53
C TYR A 143 -2.81 -9.44 4.14
N ARG A 144 -1.74 -10.24 4.05
CA ARG A 144 -1.22 -10.77 2.78
C ARG A 144 -2.17 -11.80 2.21
N GLU A 145 -2.61 -12.75 3.03
CA GLU A 145 -3.57 -13.79 2.67
C GLU A 145 -4.93 -13.17 2.34
N LEU A 146 -5.41 -12.24 3.19
CA LEU A 146 -6.65 -11.50 2.95
C LEU A 146 -6.60 -10.72 1.63
N ALA A 147 -5.48 -10.03 1.34
CA ALA A 147 -5.30 -9.33 0.08
C ALA A 147 -5.31 -10.29 -1.13
N VAL A 148 -4.67 -11.46 -1.03
CA VAL A 148 -4.73 -12.48 -2.09
C VAL A 148 -6.18 -12.93 -2.33
N GLY A 149 -6.93 -13.24 -1.28
CA GLY A 149 -8.34 -13.62 -1.38
C GLY A 149 -9.17 -12.54 -2.08
N LEU A 150 -8.99 -11.27 -1.72
CA LEU A 150 -9.67 -10.13 -2.34
C LEU A 150 -9.29 -9.95 -3.81
N ILE A 151 -8.01 -10.11 -4.17
CA ILE A 151 -7.54 -10.05 -5.56
C ILE A 151 -8.20 -11.15 -6.39
N ALA A 152 -8.20 -12.39 -5.92
CA ALA A 152 -8.82 -13.51 -6.61
C ALA A 152 -10.34 -13.34 -6.74
N ALA A 153 -11.02 -12.82 -5.71
CA ALA A 153 -12.46 -12.62 -5.71
C ALA A 153 -12.95 -11.54 -6.68
N THR A 154 -12.15 -10.48 -6.91
CA THR A 154 -12.59 -9.24 -7.58
C THR A 154 -11.81 -8.90 -8.85
N GLY A 155 -10.72 -9.63 -9.10
CA GLY A 155 -9.76 -9.35 -10.15
C GLY A 155 -9.08 -7.98 -10.04
N ARG A 156 -9.12 -7.29 -8.90
CA ARG A 156 -8.48 -5.96 -8.74
C ARG A 156 -6.96 -6.07 -8.66
N ARG A 157 -6.25 -4.99 -9.01
CA ARG A 157 -4.79 -4.93 -8.86
C ARG A 157 -4.43 -4.92 -7.38
N ILE A 158 -3.27 -5.47 -7.05
CA ILE A 158 -2.77 -5.47 -5.67
C ILE A 158 -2.71 -4.08 -5.06
N SER A 159 -2.21 -3.09 -5.80
CA SER A 159 -2.18 -1.70 -5.36
C SER A 159 -3.57 -1.12 -5.13
N GLU A 160 -4.55 -1.46 -5.98
CA GLU A 160 -5.96 -1.07 -5.74
C GLU A 160 -6.47 -1.70 -4.44
N ILE A 161 -6.32 -3.02 -4.27
CA ILE A 161 -6.78 -3.73 -3.07
C ILE A 161 -6.12 -3.19 -1.80
N LEU A 162 -4.83 -2.85 -1.83
CA LEU A 162 -4.11 -2.40 -0.64
C LEU A 162 -4.38 -0.91 -0.31
N SER A 163 -4.66 -0.04 -1.28
CA SER A 163 -4.83 1.40 -1.02
C SER A 163 -6.18 1.97 -1.44
N THR A 164 -6.52 1.97 -2.73
CA THR A 164 -7.60 2.80 -3.28
C THR A 164 -8.96 2.14 -3.40
N ALA A 165 -9.03 0.80 -3.35
CA ALA A 165 -10.25 0.06 -3.63
C ALA A 165 -11.36 0.40 -2.63
N ASN A 166 -12.52 0.75 -3.17
CA ASN A 166 -13.77 0.94 -2.45
C ASN A 166 -14.88 0.15 -3.16
N PHE A 167 -15.71 -0.56 -2.40
CA PHE A 167 -16.77 -1.41 -2.92
C PHE A 167 -18.11 -1.08 -2.26
N THR A 168 -19.14 -0.86 -3.08
CA THR A 168 -20.53 -0.69 -2.63
C THR A 168 -21.36 -1.86 -3.14
N GLN A 169 -22.05 -2.57 -2.26
CA GLN A 169 -22.86 -3.72 -2.65
C GLN A 169 -24.05 -3.30 -3.50
N ILE A 170 -24.26 -3.99 -4.62
CA ILE A 170 -25.45 -3.77 -5.48
C ILE A 170 -26.25 -5.06 -5.73
N GLY A 171 -25.61 -6.23 -5.60
CA GLY A 171 -26.26 -7.53 -5.75
C GLY A 171 -25.50 -8.62 -4.99
N GLN A 172 -25.98 -9.86 -5.03
CA GLN A 172 -25.36 -10.97 -4.28
C GLN A 172 -23.92 -11.27 -4.73
N PHE A 173 -23.65 -11.15 -6.02
CA PHE A 173 -22.33 -11.34 -6.64
C PHE A 173 -21.86 -10.10 -7.40
N GLU A 174 -22.43 -8.93 -7.07
CA GLU A 174 -22.12 -7.67 -7.74
C GLU A 174 -21.87 -6.55 -6.72
N ALA A 175 -20.86 -5.73 -7.02
CA ALA A 175 -20.53 -4.53 -6.27
C ALA A 175 -20.03 -3.43 -7.21
N ASP A 176 -20.43 -2.19 -6.95
CA ASP A 176 -19.81 -1.03 -7.58
C ASP A 176 -18.41 -0.84 -7.03
N PHE A 177 -17.45 -0.67 -7.93
CA PHE A 177 -16.05 -0.43 -7.60
C PHE A 177 -15.64 1.01 -7.93
N GLU A 178 -14.90 1.61 -7.01
CA GLU A 178 -14.24 2.92 -7.14
C GLU A 178 -12.76 2.80 -6.77
N GLY A 179 -11.95 3.77 -7.21
CA GLY A 179 -10.50 3.80 -6.93
C GLY A 179 -9.63 3.06 -7.94
N GLN A 180 -10.07 2.96 -9.21
CA GLN A 180 -9.29 2.35 -10.28
C GLN A 180 -7.97 3.11 -10.52
N LEU A 181 -6.85 2.39 -10.48
CA LEU A 181 -5.55 2.95 -10.82
C LEU A 181 -5.31 2.90 -12.34
N LYS A 182 -4.46 3.80 -12.85
CA LYS A 182 -4.10 3.98 -14.28
C LYS A 182 -5.24 4.53 -15.16
N ALA A 183 -6.30 5.09 -14.59
CA ALA A 183 -7.22 5.94 -15.34
C ALA A 183 -6.57 7.31 -15.57
N LYS A 184 -6.58 7.82 -16.81
CA LYS A 184 -6.01 9.14 -17.13
C LYS A 184 -6.96 10.26 -16.66
N GLY A 185 -6.99 10.51 -15.35
CA GLY A 185 -7.59 11.72 -14.76
C GLY A 185 -9.11 11.68 -14.50
N GLU A 186 -9.80 10.57 -14.77
CA GLU A 186 -11.22 10.43 -14.43
C GLU A 186 -11.40 9.36 -13.34
N GLU A 187 -12.01 9.75 -12.22
CA GLU A 187 -12.57 8.79 -11.27
C GLU A 187 -13.76 8.09 -11.93
N ARG A 188 -13.65 6.78 -12.11
CA ARG A 188 -14.68 5.96 -12.73
C ARG A 188 -15.24 4.99 -11.71
N LYS A 189 -16.53 5.11 -11.45
CA LYS A 189 -17.34 4.11 -10.77
C LYS A 189 -17.94 3.17 -11.81
N TYR A 190 -17.85 1.86 -11.58
CA TYR A 190 -18.49 0.87 -12.43
C TYR A 190 -18.81 -0.40 -11.66
N SER A 191 -19.82 -1.12 -12.12
CA SER A 191 -20.27 -2.36 -11.50
C SER A 191 -19.35 -3.53 -11.87
N ALA A 192 -18.82 -4.21 -10.86
CA ALA A 192 -17.96 -5.38 -10.99
C ALA A 192 -18.63 -6.61 -10.37
N PHE A 193 -18.34 -7.78 -10.95
CA PHE A 193 -18.74 -9.06 -10.36
C PHE A 193 -17.74 -9.48 -9.28
N THR A 194 -18.21 -10.32 -8.36
CA THR A 194 -17.39 -10.98 -7.34
C THR A 194 -17.57 -12.49 -7.47
N LEU A 195 -16.48 -13.26 -7.41
CA LEU A 195 -16.52 -14.72 -7.56
C LEU A 195 -17.15 -15.45 -6.36
N ILE A 196 -17.41 -14.71 -5.29
CA ILE A 196 -18.08 -15.15 -4.06
C ILE A 196 -19.06 -14.05 -3.63
N GLU A 197 -19.84 -14.28 -2.58
CA GLU A 197 -20.82 -13.31 -2.08
C GLU A 197 -20.17 -11.94 -1.83
N SER A 198 -20.72 -10.89 -2.45
CA SER A 198 -20.21 -9.52 -2.41
C SER A 198 -20.16 -8.96 -0.98
N ALA A 199 -21.04 -9.42 -0.09
CA ALA A 199 -21.02 -9.10 1.34
C ALA A 199 -19.70 -9.51 2.00
N ARG A 200 -19.18 -10.71 1.69
CA ARG A 200 -17.90 -11.20 2.24
C ARG A 200 -16.73 -10.40 1.70
N VAL A 201 -16.78 -10.01 0.43
CA VAL A 201 -15.75 -9.15 -0.18
C VAL A 201 -15.69 -7.80 0.54
N ILE A 202 -16.84 -7.15 0.75
CA ILE A 202 -16.93 -5.86 1.44
C ILE A 202 -16.43 -5.98 2.89
N ASP A 203 -16.85 -7.01 3.61
CA ASP A 203 -16.36 -7.30 4.97
C ASP A 203 -14.84 -7.49 4.98
N GLY A 204 -14.29 -8.21 4.00
CA GLY A 204 -12.86 -8.44 3.84
C GLY A 204 -12.09 -7.15 3.57
N VAL A 205 -12.58 -6.28 2.68
CA VAL A 205 -11.95 -4.98 2.40
C VAL A 205 -11.99 -4.09 3.63
N LEU A 206 -13.13 -4.01 4.33
CA LEU A 206 -13.25 -3.21 5.55
C LEU A 206 -12.32 -3.72 6.66
N ARG A 207 -12.19 -5.04 6.83
CA ARG A 207 -11.26 -5.64 7.78
C ARG A 207 -9.81 -5.35 7.39
N LEU A 208 -9.45 -5.51 6.12
CA LEU A 208 -8.11 -5.20 5.61
C LEU A 208 -7.73 -3.74 5.92
N ARG A 209 -8.62 -2.79 5.67
CA ARG A 209 -8.40 -1.36 5.95
C ARG A 209 -8.22 -1.04 7.44
N ARG A 210 -8.67 -1.92 8.33
CA ARG A 210 -8.54 -1.75 9.79
C ARG A 210 -7.22 -2.30 10.35
N MET A 211 -6.52 -3.14 9.60
CA MET A 211 -5.24 -3.73 10.01
C MET A 211 -4.17 -2.64 10.14
N GLY A 212 -3.36 -2.70 11.20
CA GLY A 212 -2.36 -1.67 11.52
C GLY A 212 -1.36 -1.48 10.39
N GLU A 213 -0.91 -2.59 9.82
CA GLU A 213 0.03 -2.63 8.70
C GLU A 213 -0.52 -1.89 7.48
N ILE A 214 -1.81 -2.06 7.18
CA ILE A 214 -2.47 -1.40 6.03
C ILE A 214 -2.66 0.09 6.28
N LYS A 215 -2.97 0.50 7.52
CA LYS A 215 -3.07 1.91 7.87
C LYS A 215 -1.75 2.65 7.73
N GLU A 216 -0.65 2.02 8.15
CA GLU A 216 0.71 2.55 7.96
C GLU A 216 1.06 2.75 6.47
N MET A 217 0.45 1.96 5.58
CA MET A 217 0.66 2.01 4.14
C MET A 217 -0.17 3.08 3.42
N LYS A 218 -1.07 3.81 4.10
CA LYS A 218 -1.96 4.80 3.47
C LYS A 218 -1.20 5.95 2.77
N HIS A 219 0.03 6.23 3.20
CA HIS A 219 0.88 7.29 2.65
C HIS A 219 1.91 6.80 1.63
N TRP A 220 1.96 5.48 1.36
CA TRP A 220 2.95 4.93 0.45
C TRP A 220 2.59 5.27 -0.99
N ASN A 221 3.61 5.66 -1.77
CA ASN A 221 3.45 5.83 -3.20
C ASN A 221 3.40 4.45 -3.90
N LEU A 222 2.93 4.41 -5.17
CA LEU A 222 2.81 3.17 -5.93
C LEU A 222 4.14 2.38 -6.02
N ALA A 223 5.28 3.08 -6.06
CA ALA A 223 6.59 2.43 -6.19
C ALA A 223 7.02 1.73 -4.88
N GLU A 224 6.64 2.27 -3.72
CA GLU A 224 6.88 1.67 -2.41
C GLU A 224 6.03 0.40 -2.21
N ILE A 225 4.77 0.45 -2.63
CA ILE A 225 3.89 -0.74 -2.66
C ILE A 225 4.47 -1.80 -3.60
N ASP A 226 4.89 -1.40 -4.81
CA ASP A 226 5.36 -2.32 -5.84
C ASP A 226 6.70 -2.99 -5.50
N SER A 227 7.61 -2.30 -4.80
CA SER A 227 8.97 -2.78 -4.52
C SER A 227 9.08 -3.64 -3.25
N GLY A 228 8.27 -3.36 -2.22
CA GLY A 228 8.39 -4.04 -0.92
C GLY A 228 7.42 -5.22 -0.71
N LYS A 229 6.18 -5.11 -1.20
CA LYS A 229 5.10 -6.01 -0.77
C LYS A 229 4.54 -6.92 -1.87
N ASN A 230 4.71 -6.56 -3.15
CA ASN A 230 4.31 -7.43 -4.27
C ASN A 230 4.94 -8.83 -4.17
N SER A 231 6.22 -8.93 -3.80
CA SER A 231 6.89 -10.22 -3.62
C SER A 231 6.26 -11.04 -2.49
N THR A 232 5.96 -10.41 -1.34
CA THR A 232 5.36 -11.09 -0.18
C THR A 232 3.94 -11.58 -0.44
N VAL A 233 3.13 -10.78 -1.15
CA VAL A 233 1.77 -11.19 -1.53
C VAL A 233 1.82 -12.25 -2.63
N ASN A 234 2.69 -12.13 -3.63
CA ASN A 234 2.87 -13.15 -4.66
C ASN A 234 3.37 -14.49 -4.09
N SER A 235 4.16 -14.47 -3.01
CA SER A 235 4.51 -15.70 -2.29
C SER A 235 3.27 -16.41 -1.74
N GLN A 236 2.29 -15.67 -1.20
CA GLN A 236 1.02 -16.23 -0.76
C GLN A 236 0.15 -16.70 -1.94
N VAL A 237 0.19 -16.01 -3.08
CA VAL A 237 -0.47 -16.47 -4.32
C VAL A 237 0.02 -17.86 -4.70
N LYS A 238 1.34 -18.05 -4.76
CA LYS A 238 1.94 -19.35 -5.10
C LYS A 238 1.55 -20.44 -4.09
N LYS A 239 1.58 -20.11 -2.80
CA LYS A 239 1.24 -21.04 -1.71
C LYS A 239 -0.20 -21.56 -1.82
N HIS A 240 -1.16 -20.67 -2.07
CA HIS A 240 -2.59 -21.02 -1.97
C HIS A 240 -3.22 -21.41 -3.32
N PHE A 241 -2.71 -20.89 -4.43
CA PHE A 241 -3.28 -21.15 -5.77
C PHE A 241 -2.38 -21.99 -6.68
N GLY A 242 -1.14 -22.30 -6.28
CA GLY A 242 -0.17 -23.05 -7.09
C GLY A 242 -0.60 -24.48 -7.44
N GLU A 243 -1.46 -25.09 -6.64
CA GLU A 243 -2.04 -26.42 -6.91
C GLU A 243 -3.35 -26.35 -7.70
N LEU A 244 -3.94 -25.16 -7.83
CA LEU A 244 -5.26 -24.95 -8.43
C LEU A 244 -5.19 -24.44 -9.86
N ILE A 245 -4.17 -23.64 -10.17
CA ILE A 245 -3.92 -23.08 -11.49
C ILE A 245 -2.42 -23.11 -11.80
N GLU A 246 -2.09 -23.25 -13.07
CA GLU A 246 -0.70 -23.23 -13.54
C GLU A 246 -0.26 -21.81 -13.96
N PRO A 247 1.04 -21.47 -13.85
CA PRO A 247 1.58 -20.27 -14.47
C PRO A 247 1.38 -20.28 -15.99
N PRO A 248 0.87 -19.19 -16.60
CA PRO A 248 0.66 -19.13 -18.04
C PRO A 248 1.98 -19.20 -18.83
N HIS A 249 1.87 -19.44 -20.14
CA HIS A 249 3.04 -19.62 -21.01
C HIS A 249 4.07 -18.50 -20.86
N GLY A 250 5.33 -18.88 -20.68
CA GLY A 250 6.46 -17.95 -20.52
C GLY A 250 6.51 -17.22 -19.16
N GLU A 251 5.73 -17.65 -18.17
CA GLU A 251 5.84 -17.22 -16.77
C GLU A 251 6.35 -18.40 -15.91
N LYS A 252 7.27 -18.13 -14.99
CA LYS A 252 7.89 -19.19 -14.16
C LYS A 252 7.08 -19.52 -12.91
N GLU A 253 6.36 -18.52 -12.39
CA GLU A 253 5.64 -18.60 -11.12
C GLU A 253 4.35 -17.81 -11.22
N LEU A 254 3.36 -18.20 -10.43
CA LEU A 254 2.13 -17.44 -10.27
C LEU A 254 2.36 -16.12 -9.55
N SER A 255 1.56 -15.14 -9.94
CA SER A 255 1.53 -13.80 -9.37
C SER A 255 0.10 -13.28 -9.27
N SER A 256 -0.08 -12.17 -8.56
CA SER A 256 -1.36 -11.45 -8.48
C SER A 256 -1.92 -11.05 -9.85
N LYS A 257 -1.06 -10.82 -10.87
CA LYS A 257 -1.50 -10.57 -12.25
C LYS A 257 -2.21 -11.80 -12.83
N ASN A 258 -1.72 -13.00 -12.54
CA ASN A 258 -2.33 -14.24 -13.01
C ASN A 258 -3.66 -14.50 -12.34
N LEU A 259 -3.82 -14.18 -11.05
CA LEU A 259 -5.12 -14.23 -10.38
C LEU A 259 -6.14 -13.30 -11.03
N ARG A 260 -5.72 -12.12 -11.51
CA ARG A 260 -6.60 -11.23 -12.28
C ARG A 260 -7.01 -11.82 -13.63
N ALA A 261 -6.11 -12.54 -14.32
CA ALA A 261 -6.46 -13.24 -15.55
C ALA A 261 -7.38 -14.45 -15.29
N ALA A 262 -7.10 -15.23 -14.24
CA ALA A 262 -7.97 -16.32 -13.80
C ALA A 262 -9.37 -15.81 -13.43
N TYR A 263 -9.46 -14.69 -12.70
CA TYR A 263 -10.71 -14.00 -12.42
C TYR A 263 -11.48 -13.68 -13.70
N ALA A 264 -10.82 -13.17 -14.74
CA ALA A 264 -11.49 -12.83 -16.00
C ALA A 264 -12.11 -14.07 -16.65
N ALA A 265 -11.36 -15.17 -16.75
CA ALA A 265 -11.86 -16.44 -17.29
C ALA A 265 -13.03 -17.00 -16.47
N ILE A 266 -12.93 -16.98 -15.14
CA ILE A 266 -14.01 -17.45 -14.25
C ILE A 266 -15.24 -16.53 -14.35
N ALA A 267 -15.05 -15.21 -14.38
CA ALA A 267 -16.15 -14.26 -14.48
C ALA A 267 -16.89 -14.39 -15.83
N ILE A 268 -16.17 -14.68 -16.93
CA ILE A 268 -16.80 -15.02 -18.22
C ILE A 268 -17.66 -16.28 -18.06
N TYR A 269 -17.07 -17.35 -17.52
CA TYR A 269 -17.79 -18.61 -17.33
C TYR A 269 -19.04 -18.44 -16.44
N LEU A 270 -18.94 -17.69 -15.35
CA LEU A 270 -20.04 -17.52 -14.40
C LEU A 270 -21.10 -16.53 -14.90
N PHE A 271 -20.70 -15.37 -15.41
CA PHE A 271 -21.61 -14.23 -15.53
C PHE A 271 -21.79 -13.69 -16.95
N CYS A 272 -20.96 -14.11 -17.93
CA CYS A 272 -21.08 -13.61 -19.30
C CYS A 272 -22.18 -14.37 -20.05
N PRO A 273 -23.26 -13.70 -20.50
CA PRO A 273 -24.30 -14.33 -21.30
C PRO A 273 -23.78 -14.87 -22.64
N SER A 274 -24.44 -15.91 -23.16
CA SER A 274 -24.05 -16.56 -24.41
C SER A 274 -24.17 -15.68 -25.65
N ASN A 275 -24.93 -14.58 -25.59
CA ASN A 275 -25.10 -13.60 -26.66
C ASN A 275 -24.17 -12.37 -26.52
N HIS A 276 -23.29 -12.32 -25.53
CA HIS A 276 -22.38 -11.19 -25.32
C HIS A 276 -20.95 -11.48 -25.79
N SER A 277 -20.22 -10.43 -26.17
CA SER A 277 -18.78 -10.53 -26.45
C SER A 277 -17.99 -10.59 -25.14
N GLU A 278 -17.06 -11.54 -25.04
CA GLU A 278 -16.21 -11.72 -23.84
C GLU A 278 -15.29 -10.53 -23.62
N SER A 279 -14.69 -10.01 -24.69
CA SER A 279 -13.79 -8.86 -24.63
C SER A 279 -14.52 -7.60 -24.17
N LEU A 280 -15.77 -7.39 -24.62
CA LEU A 280 -16.60 -6.28 -24.17
C LEU A 280 -16.99 -6.45 -22.70
N PHE A 281 -17.45 -7.64 -22.32
CA PHE A 281 -17.81 -7.97 -20.94
C PHE A 281 -16.65 -7.69 -19.96
N ILE A 282 -15.45 -8.18 -20.26
CA ILE A 282 -14.28 -7.94 -19.41
C ILE A 282 -13.85 -6.48 -19.40
N LYS A 283 -13.93 -5.79 -20.55
CA LYS A 283 -13.62 -4.36 -20.62
C LYS A 283 -14.47 -3.54 -19.65
N GLU A 284 -15.78 -3.76 -19.65
CA GLU A 284 -16.74 -3.05 -18.79
C GLU A 284 -16.50 -3.37 -17.32
N ARG A 285 -16.29 -4.66 -16.98
CA ARG A 285 -16.18 -5.12 -15.59
C ARG A 285 -14.78 -4.95 -14.97
N LEU A 286 -13.73 -4.78 -15.77
CA LEU A 286 -12.37 -4.48 -15.31
C LEU A 286 -11.97 -3.00 -15.43
N GLY A 287 -12.82 -2.16 -16.02
CA GLY A 287 -12.61 -0.71 -16.16
C GLY A 287 -11.54 -0.35 -17.20
N HIS A 288 -11.47 -1.09 -18.31
CA HIS A 288 -10.49 -0.82 -19.38
C HIS A 288 -10.98 0.26 -20.34
N ALA A 289 -10.07 1.15 -20.77
CA ALA A 289 -10.37 2.18 -21.75
C ALA A 289 -10.47 1.64 -23.20
N SER A 290 -9.95 0.44 -23.48
CA SER A 290 -9.95 -0.15 -24.83
C SER A 290 -10.06 -1.67 -24.81
N ASP A 291 -10.68 -2.22 -25.85
CA ASP A 291 -10.93 -3.65 -26.07
C ASP A 291 -9.62 -4.44 -26.20
N ALA A 292 -8.63 -3.84 -26.85
CA ALA A 292 -7.29 -4.43 -26.98
C ALA A 292 -6.62 -4.72 -25.63
N THR A 293 -7.01 -4.02 -24.55
CA THR A 293 -6.46 -4.28 -23.22
C THR A 293 -7.06 -5.53 -22.57
N ALA A 294 -8.32 -5.87 -22.88
CA ALA A 294 -9.01 -7.06 -22.35
C ALA A 294 -8.33 -8.35 -22.82
N SER A 295 -7.78 -8.31 -24.03
CA SER A 295 -7.10 -9.43 -24.67
C SER A 295 -5.78 -9.87 -23.98
N ASN A 296 -5.32 -9.12 -22.96
CA ASN A 296 -4.19 -9.48 -22.11
C ASN A 296 -4.58 -10.39 -20.92
N TYR A 297 -5.87 -10.70 -20.76
CA TYR A 297 -6.38 -11.54 -19.67
C TYR A 297 -6.85 -12.93 -20.16
N GLU A 298 -6.66 -13.22 -21.44
CA GLU A 298 -6.96 -14.51 -22.09
C GLU A 298 -5.82 -15.52 -21.83
N ASP A 299 -5.52 -15.78 -20.56
CA ASP A 299 -4.49 -16.75 -20.15
C ASP A 299 -5.09 -18.12 -19.78
N TYR A 300 -6.36 -18.15 -19.40
CA TYR A 300 -7.03 -19.28 -18.78
C TYR A 300 -8.38 -19.62 -19.41
N GLN A 301 -8.82 -20.86 -19.24
CA GLN A 301 -10.16 -21.32 -19.60
C GLN A 301 -10.72 -22.23 -18.52
N VAL A 302 -11.99 -22.08 -18.16
CA VAL A 302 -12.67 -22.98 -17.21
C VAL A 302 -13.12 -24.24 -17.96
N VAL A 303 -12.75 -25.39 -17.41
CA VAL A 303 -12.99 -26.70 -18.04
C VAL A 303 -13.61 -27.70 -17.04
N ASP A 304 -14.23 -28.75 -17.56
CA ASP A 304 -14.68 -29.88 -16.76
C ASP A 304 -13.51 -30.79 -16.31
N ALA A 305 -13.84 -31.87 -15.60
CA ALA A 305 -12.85 -32.86 -15.13
C ALA A 305 -12.07 -33.53 -16.27
N ASN A 306 -12.65 -33.59 -17.47
CA ASN A 306 -12.05 -34.18 -18.67
C ASN A 306 -11.25 -33.15 -19.50
N GLY A 307 -11.24 -31.88 -19.09
CA GLY A 307 -10.57 -30.80 -19.80
C GLY A 307 -11.40 -30.17 -20.93
N SER A 308 -12.70 -30.47 -21.02
CA SER A 308 -13.58 -29.86 -22.01
C SER A 308 -14.06 -28.49 -21.53
N PRO A 309 -14.08 -27.45 -22.38
CA PRO A 309 -14.55 -26.12 -22.01
C PRO A 309 -16.00 -26.13 -21.52
N LEU A 310 -16.24 -25.44 -20.40
CA LEU A 310 -17.60 -25.28 -19.87
C LEU A 310 -18.34 -24.12 -20.58
N ILE A 311 -19.66 -24.25 -20.66
CA ILE A 311 -20.52 -23.22 -21.25
C ILE A 311 -20.64 -22.03 -20.30
N ARG A 312 -20.40 -20.83 -20.83
CA ARG A 312 -20.50 -19.56 -20.09
C ARG A 312 -21.93 -19.21 -19.65
N GLY A 313 -22.01 -18.36 -18.63
CA GLY A 313 -23.23 -17.83 -18.06
C GLY A 313 -23.85 -18.69 -16.95
N ALA A 314 -23.06 -19.55 -16.29
CA ALA A 314 -23.56 -20.52 -15.32
C ALA A 314 -24.34 -19.90 -14.14
N TRP A 315 -24.05 -18.66 -13.78
CA TRP A 315 -24.63 -17.90 -12.68
C TRP A 315 -25.39 -16.65 -13.13
N VAL A 316 -25.71 -16.51 -14.42
CA VAL A 316 -26.50 -15.35 -14.91
C VAL A 316 -27.82 -15.24 -14.14
N ASP A 317 -28.52 -16.35 -13.94
CA ASP A 317 -29.80 -16.37 -13.20
C ASP A 317 -29.61 -16.12 -11.68
N LYS A 318 -28.42 -16.41 -11.15
CA LYS A 318 -28.11 -16.21 -9.72
C LYS A 318 -27.86 -14.74 -9.36
N THR A 319 -27.63 -13.87 -10.35
CA THR A 319 -27.42 -12.43 -10.10
C THR A 319 -28.64 -11.76 -9.45
N GLY A 320 -29.84 -12.29 -9.70
CA GLY A 320 -31.10 -11.84 -9.10
C GLY A 320 -31.42 -12.42 -7.72
N GLU A 321 -30.55 -13.27 -7.15
CA GLU A 321 -30.76 -13.82 -5.82
C GLU A 321 -30.72 -12.73 -4.73
N LYS A 322 -31.39 -12.99 -3.61
CA LYS A 322 -31.51 -12.03 -2.52
C LYS A 322 -30.15 -11.80 -1.85
N MET A 323 -29.59 -10.60 -2.06
CA MET A 323 -28.33 -10.20 -1.46
C MET A 323 -28.35 -10.30 0.08
N ARG A 324 -27.33 -10.96 0.64
CA ARG A 324 -27.01 -10.86 2.07
C ARG A 324 -26.37 -9.52 2.36
N LYS A 325 -26.59 -8.98 3.55
CA LYS A 325 -25.96 -7.72 3.97
C LYS A 325 -24.56 -7.97 4.54
N PRO A 326 -23.59 -7.07 4.33
CA PRO A 326 -22.27 -7.17 4.95
C PRO A 326 -22.43 -7.12 6.48
N LYS A 327 -21.62 -7.89 7.20
CA LYS A 327 -21.62 -7.86 8.67
C LYS A 327 -20.97 -6.60 9.19
N GLN A 328 -19.98 -6.09 8.48
CA GLN A 328 -19.29 -4.86 8.80
C GLN A 328 -20.00 -3.69 8.12
N VAL A 329 -20.42 -2.72 8.93
CA VAL A 329 -20.87 -1.43 8.42
C VAL A 329 -19.65 -0.51 8.33
N MET A 330 -19.53 0.19 7.21
CA MET A 330 -18.59 1.30 7.09
C MET A 330 -19.09 2.44 7.99
N THR A 331 -18.68 2.43 9.25
CA THR A 331 -18.95 3.54 10.17
C THR A 331 -18.09 4.71 9.74
N ASN A 332 -18.66 5.64 8.98
CA ASN A 332 -18.12 6.99 8.94
C ASN A 332 -18.28 7.54 10.35
N THR A 333 -17.20 7.54 11.13
CA THR A 333 -17.18 8.17 12.44
C THR A 333 -17.45 9.65 12.23
N ARG A 334 -18.73 10.07 12.33
CA ARG A 334 -19.09 11.48 12.41
C ARG A 334 -18.60 11.97 13.77
N MET A 335 -17.40 12.51 13.79
CA MET A 335 -16.89 13.20 14.96
C MET A 335 -17.70 14.49 15.12
N ARG A 336 -18.48 14.58 16.21
CA ARG A 336 -19.00 15.87 16.65
C ARG A 336 -17.85 16.56 17.37
N MET A 337 -17.44 17.70 16.83
CA MET A 337 -16.34 18.49 17.35
C MET A 337 -16.88 19.83 17.85
N THR A 338 -16.28 20.38 18.90
CA THR A 338 -16.53 21.76 19.31
C THR A 338 -15.99 22.73 18.25
N VAL A 339 -16.51 23.96 18.22
CA VAL A 339 -16.03 25.00 17.29
C VAL A 339 -14.53 25.23 17.45
N ALA A 340 -14.04 25.30 18.70
CA ALA A 340 -12.61 25.43 18.99
C ALA A 340 -11.78 24.25 18.44
N ALA A 341 -12.25 23.00 18.58
CA ALA A 341 -11.53 21.85 18.03
C ALA A 341 -11.50 21.86 16.50
N LYS A 342 -12.58 22.34 15.86
CA LYS A 342 -12.66 22.50 14.42
C LYS A 342 -11.68 23.57 13.92
N GLU A 343 -11.58 24.71 14.59
CA GLU A 343 -10.64 25.78 14.25
C GLU A 343 -9.18 25.30 14.32
N VAL A 344 -8.81 24.56 15.36
CA VAL A 344 -7.45 23.99 15.49
C VAL A 344 -7.15 22.94 14.42
N ILE A 345 -8.15 22.14 14.03
CA ILE A 345 -8.00 21.15 12.95
C ILE A 345 -7.95 21.82 11.58
N GLU A 346 -8.61 22.95 11.40
CA GLU A 346 -8.62 23.67 10.13
C GLU A 346 -7.40 24.56 9.93
N ASP A 347 -6.67 24.89 11.00
CA ASP A 347 -5.40 25.61 10.98
C ASP A 347 -4.29 24.78 10.29
N GLN A 348 -4.00 25.16 9.04
CA GLN A 348 -2.96 24.53 8.22
C GLN A 348 -1.53 24.97 8.58
N GLU A 349 -1.37 26.08 9.31
CA GLU A 349 -0.06 26.47 9.83
C GLU A 349 0.32 25.61 11.04
N PHE A 350 -0.67 25.30 11.90
CA PHE A 350 -0.49 24.44 13.05
C PHE A 350 -0.47 22.95 12.70
N LEU A 351 -1.35 22.50 11.80
CA LEU A 351 -1.43 21.12 11.30
C LEU A 351 -1.30 21.11 9.77
N PRO A 352 -0.08 21.02 9.23
CA PRO A 352 0.20 21.15 7.79
C PRO A 352 -0.12 19.86 7.03
N TYR A 353 -1.34 19.35 7.19
CA TYR A 353 -1.86 18.19 6.47
C TYR A 353 -3.04 18.59 5.57
N PRO A 354 -3.11 18.02 4.35
CA PRO A 354 -4.09 18.44 3.35
C PRO A 354 -5.52 17.95 3.66
N ASP A 355 -5.68 16.87 4.42
CA ASP A 355 -6.99 16.28 4.73
C ASP A 355 -7.32 16.35 6.23
N GLN A 356 -8.62 16.45 6.51
CA GLN A 356 -9.15 16.64 7.87
C GLN A 356 -8.89 15.44 8.79
N LEU A 357 -8.83 14.22 8.25
CA LEU A 357 -8.60 13.02 9.05
C LEU A 357 -7.16 12.97 9.57
N SER A 358 -6.18 13.26 8.70
CA SER A 358 -4.76 13.35 9.09
C SER A 358 -4.53 14.42 10.16
N ARG A 359 -5.21 15.58 10.06
CA ARG A 359 -5.15 16.64 11.08
C ARG A 359 -5.74 16.19 12.42
N VAL A 360 -6.86 15.45 12.40
CA VAL A 360 -7.43 14.87 13.63
C VAL A 360 -6.51 13.82 14.24
N GLU A 361 -5.92 12.94 13.43
CA GLU A 361 -4.99 11.90 13.91
C GLU A 361 -3.75 12.51 14.56
N GLU A 362 -3.18 13.56 13.95
CA GLU A 362 -2.06 14.29 14.52
C GLU A 362 -2.46 15.06 15.80
N LEU A 363 -3.66 15.65 15.84
CA LEU A 363 -4.17 16.29 17.06
C LEU A 363 -4.34 15.29 18.22
N ILE A 364 -4.86 14.09 17.93
CA ILE A 364 -4.96 12.99 18.91
C ILE A 364 -3.55 12.53 19.35
N ARG A 365 -2.59 12.49 18.42
CA ARG A 365 -1.18 12.18 18.72
C ARG A 365 -0.57 13.23 19.65
N LEU A 366 -0.70 14.52 19.33
CA LEU A 366 -0.24 15.63 20.16
C LEU A 366 -0.90 15.62 21.54
N ALA A 367 -2.21 15.31 21.63
CA ALA A 367 -2.91 15.18 22.90
C ALA A 367 -2.39 14.02 23.76
N LYS A 368 -2.00 12.89 23.14
CA LYS A 368 -1.37 11.76 23.85
C LYS A 368 0.04 12.11 24.33
N ILE A 369 0.81 12.86 23.54
CA ILE A 369 2.13 13.37 23.91
C ILE A 369 2.02 14.37 25.07
N GLY A 370 1.06 15.30 25.01
CA GLY A 370 0.80 16.27 26.08
C GLY A 370 0.37 15.64 27.40
N LYS A 371 -0.31 14.48 27.37
CA LYS A 371 -0.65 13.71 28.57
C LYS A 371 0.59 13.11 29.28
N GLN A 372 1.75 13.05 28.61
CA GLN A 372 3.02 12.59 29.17
C GLN A 372 3.91 13.73 29.68
N PHE A 373 3.56 15.00 29.41
CA PHE A 373 4.31 16.20 29.81
C PHE A 373 3.42 17.17 30.61
N GLU A 374 3.07 16.74 31.83
CA GLU A 374 2.50 17.49 32.99
C GLU A 374 1.25 18.40 32.88
N GLU A 375 0.58 18.51 34.02
CA GLU A 375 -0.62 19.30 34.31
C GLU A 375 -0.49 20.77 33.87
N GLY A 376 -1.38 21.23 32.99
CA GLY A 376 -1.51 22.67 32.71
C GLY A 376 -2.35 23.04 31.49
N LYS A 377 -3.66 23.27 31.68
CA LYS A 377 -4.54 24.11 30.84
C LYS A 377 -4.44 23.96 29.31
N LEU A 378 -4.83 22.82 28.75
CA LEU A 378 -5.39 22.78 27.36
C LEU A 378 -6.21 21.51 27.09
N VAL A 379 -6.07 20.48 27.93
CA VAL A 379 -6.68 19.15 27.71
C VAL A 379 -8.12 19.04 28.24
N ASN A 380 -8.59 19.94 29.10
CA ASN A 380 -9.95 19.84 29.69
C ASN A 380 -11.08 20.38 28.80
N GLU A 381 -10.81 21.08 27.70
CA GLU A 381 -11.86 21.61 26.81
C GLU A 381 -12.08 20.82 25.51
N VAL A 382 -11.15 19.95 25.12
CA VAL A 382 -11.19 19.32 23.77
C VAL A 382 -11.76 17.89 23.77
N VAL A 383 -11.85 17.20 24.90
CA VAL A 383 -12.37 15.82 24.90
C VAL A 383 -13.24 15.51 26.13
N LYS A 384 -14.51 15.95 26.12
CA LYS A 384 -15.56 15.12 26.75
C LYS A 384 -15.80 13.94 25.81
N VAL A 385 -15.21 12.79 26.14
CA VAL A 385 -15.61 11.51 25.58
C VAL A 385 -17.09 11.34 25.94
N VAL A 386 -17.99 11.57 25.00
CA VAL A 386 -19.42 11.26 25.18
C VAL A 386 -19.57 9.75 25.00
N GLU A 387 -20.11 9.13 26.04
CA GLU A 387 -20.43 7.71 26.11
C GLU A 387 -21.27 7.27 24.90
N VAL A 388 -21.04 6.02 24.51
CA VAL A 388 -21.77 5.34 23.44
C VAL A 388 -23.24 5.19 23.88
N GLU A 389 -24.13 6.04 23.37
CA GLU A 389 -25.56 5.76 23.43
C GLU A 389 -25.84 4.51 22.61
N LYS A 390 -26.25 3.44 23.30
CA LYS A 390 -26.87 2.27 22.68
C LYS A 390 -28.06 2.74 21.84
N PRO A 391 -28.34 2.12 20.68
CA PRO A 391 -29.45 2.53 19.84
C PRO A 391 -30.76 2.32 20.62
N VAL A 392 -31.46 3.42 20.90
CA VAL A 392 -32.84 3.41 21.37
C VAL A 392 -33.68 2.81 20.23
N GLU A 393 -34.27 1.65 20.51
CA GLU A 393 -35.37 1.12 19.71
C GLU A 393 -36.50 2.16 19.74
N ILE A 394 -36.89 2.66 18.56
CA ILE A 394 -38.04 3.54 18.41
C ILE A 394 -39.27 2.62 18.32
N PRO A 395 -40.17 2.56 19.33
CA PRO A 395 -41.49 2.03 19.11
C PRO A 395 -42.28 3.08 18.32
N LYS A 396 -42.83 2.68 17.17
CA LYS A 396 -43.89 3.44 16.52
C LYS A 396 -45.14 3.33 17.37
N GLU A 397 -45.68 4.45 17.86
CA GLU A 397 -47.13 4.65 18.05
C GLU A 397 -47.39 6.16 18.22
N VAL A 398 -48.03 6.80 17.24
CA VAL A 398 -49.49 7.07 17.13
C VAL A 398 -49.96 8.10 18.16
N ASP A 399 -50.37 9.25 17.63
CA ASP A 399 -50.98 10.38 18.32
C ASP A 399 -52.10 9.98 19.28
N ARG A 400 -52.10 10.56 20.49
CA ARG A 400 -53.25 11.31 21.04
C ARG A 400 -52.91 12.05 22.33
N ALA A 401 -53.44 13.26 22.39
CA ALA A 401 -53.37 14.23 23.47
C ALA A 401 -54.15 13.81 24.73
N GLY A 402 -53.76 14.38 25.89
CA GLY A 402 -54.71 14.70 26.97
C GLY A 402 -54.31 14.35 28.40
N GLU A 403 -53.90 15.38 29.13
CA GLU A 403 -54.23 15.68 30.55
C GLU A 403 -53.67 14.86 31.76
N LYS A 404 -52.86 15.61 32.54
CA LYS A 404 -52.96 15.94 33.98
C LYS A 404 -52.58 14.95 35.11
N SER A 405 -51.96 15.62 36.10
CA SER A 405 -51.79 15.32 37.54
C SER A 405 -50.57 14.44 37.91
N SER A 406 -49.53 15.01 38.54
CA SER A 406 -49.40 15.39 39.97
C SER A 406 -49.05 14.20 40.86
N GLN A 407 -47.79 14.11 41.32
CA GLN A 407 -47.36 13.88 42.72
C GLN A 407 -45.87 13.52 42.80
N THR A 408 -45.13 14.34 43.55
CA THR A 408 -43.91 14.02 44.32
C THR A 408 -44.32 13.43 45.69
N PRO A 409 -43.42 13.09 46.64
CA PRO A 409 -42.01 12.64 46.60
C PRO A 409 -41.78 11.41 47.54
N GLN A 410 -40.55 10.85 47.62
CA GLN A 410 -39.79 10.59 48.88
C GLN A 410 -38.86 9.37 48.87
N GLU A 411 -37.72 9.62 49.53
CA GLU A 411 -36.59 8.80 49.92
C GLU A 411 -36.96 7.61 50.84
N VAL A 412 -36.20 6.50 50.78
CA VAL A 412 -35.83 5.68 51.96
C VAL A 412 -34.45 5.03 51.78
N ARG A 413 -33.63 5.13 52.83
CA ARG A 413 -32.29 4.55 53.06
C ARG A 413 -32.36 3.11 53.64
N GLN A 414 -31.18 2.46 53.63
CA GLN A 414 -30.65 1.38 54.50
C GLN A 414 -30.81 -0.08 54.04
N VAL A 415 -29.71 -0.76 53.65
CA VAL A 415 -28.61 -1.44 54.41
C VAL A 415 -29.08 -2.72 55.14
N ILE A 416 -28.47 -3.89 54.80
CA ILE A 416 -27.76 -4.87 55.69
C ILE A 416 -27.81 -6.33 55.15
N LYS A 417 -26.60 -6.89 54.90
CA LYS A 417 -26.03 -8.27 55.13
C LYS A 417 -26.74 -9.50 54.53
N ASP A 418 -26.11 -10.43 53.81
CA ASP A 418 -24.92 -11.32 53.95
C ASP A 418 -25.40 -12.78 54.03
N GLU A 419 -24.66 -13.66 53.34
CA GLU A 419 -24.52 -15.15 53.43
C GLU A 419 -24.61 -15.77 52.03
N ALA A 420 -23.51 -16.01 51.30
CA ALA A 420 -22.42 -17.00 51.47
C ALA A 420 -22.84 -18.45 51.15
N THR A 421 -22.17 -19.08 50.17
CA THR A 421 -21.54 -20.44 50.16
C THR A 421 -21.19 -20.85 48.70
N THR A 422 -19.91 -20.69 48.26
CA THR A 422 -18.84 -21.71 48.02
C THR A 422 -19.08 -22.61 46.78
N THR A 423 -18.18 -22.96 45.85
CA THR A 423 -16.71 -23.21 45.81
C THR A 423 -16.29 -23.29 44.33
N THR A 424 -15.15 -22.76 43.87
CA THR A 424 -13.85 -23.40 43.44
C THR A 424 -13.30 -22.41 42.37
N THR A 425 -12.05 -21.93 42.30
CA THR A 425 -10.82 -22.65 41.89
C THR A 425 -9.57 -21.75 42.12
N GLU A 426 -8.51 -22.36 42.66
CA GLU A 426 -7.06 -22.20 42.43
C GLU A 426 -6.43 -20.82 42.11
N GLN A 427 -5.79 -20.29 43.15
CA GLN A 427 -4.44 -19.69 43.26
C GLN A 427 -3.73 -19.24 41.97
N VAL A 428 -3.61 -17.92 41.81
CA VAL A 428 -2.59 -17.26 40.97
C VAL A 428 -1.44 -16.85 41.89
N GLU A 429 -0.26 -17.41 41.62
CA GLU A 429 1.01 -16.99 42.23
C GLU A 429 1.37 -15.55 41.84
N GLU A 430 1.81 -14.83 42.87
CA GLU A 430 2.31 -13.47 42.90
C GLU A 430 3.69 -13.38 42.22
N VAL A 431 3.81 -12.66 41.09
CA VAL A 431 5.12 -12.30 40.50
C VAL A 431 5.49 -10.88 40.91
N LYS A 432 6.57 -10.81 41.71
CA LYS A 432 7.20 -9.65 42.34
C LYS A 432 7.82 -8.65 41.36
N SER A 433 7.63 -7.36 41.69
CA SER A 433 8.49 -6.17 41.50
C SER A 433 9.51 -6.15 40.32
N VAL A 434 9.17 -5.41 39.26
CA VAL A 434 10.14 -4.89 38.28
C VAL A 434 10.83 -3.66 38.88
N GLY A 435 12.12 -3.77 39.19
CA GLY A 435 12.94 -2.65 39.66
C GLY A 435 13.16 -1.60 38.55
N ARG A 436 13.18 -0.32 38.92
CA ARG A 436 13.29 0.83 38.03
C ARG A 436 14.72 0.94 37.46
N PHE A 437 15.00 0.26 36.34
CA PHE A 437 16.33 0.23 35.69
C PHE A 437 16.90 1.61 35.34
N GLU A 438 16.04 2.62 35.26
CA GLU A 438 16.38 4.04 35.04
C GLU A 438 17.31 4.60 36.12
N GLU A 439 17.21 4.11 37.36
CA GLU A 439 17.96 4.58 38.53
C GLU A 439 19.30 3.81 38.73
N MET A 440 19.56 2.77 37.93
CA MET A 440 20.76 1.93 38.03
C MET A 440 22.00 2.60 37.39
N GLY A 441 23.18 2.44 37.99
CA GLY A 441 24.44 2.95 37.43
C GLY A 441 24.82 2.29 36.09
N ASN A 442 25.60 2.97 35.24
CA ASN A 442 25.94 2.45 33.90
C ASN A 442 26.75 1.13 33.95
N GLU A 443 27.65 0.97 34.92
CA GLU A 443 28.44 -0.26 35.08
C GLU A 443 27.60 -1.44 35.58
N GLU A 444 26.72 -1.19 36.56
CA GLU A 444 25.78 -2.17 37.08
C GLU A 444 24.79 -2.63 35.99
N LEU A 445 24.29 -1.68 35.20
CA LEU A 445 23.37 -1.98 34.12
C LEU A 445 24.05 -2.83 33.04
N ARG A 446 25.29 -2.53 32.63
CA ARG A 446 26.03 -3.32 31.62
C ARG A 446 26.13 -4.81 31.99
N GLY A 447 26.35 -5.13 33.26
CA GLY A 447 26.39 -6.51 33.77
C GLY A 447 25.02 -7.17 33.98
N CYS A 448 23.93 -6.38 34.05
CA CYS A 448 22.59 -6.89 34.36
C CYS A 448 21.97 -7.71 33.21
N GLN A 449 21.36 -8.85 33.55
CA GLN A 449 20.62 -9.72 32.60
C GLN A 449 19.12 -9.82 32.96
N ALA A 450 18.63 -8.99 33.88
CA ALA A 450 17.24 -9.05 34.33
C ALA A 450 16.26 -8.67 33.20
N PRO A 451 15.03 -9.24 33.18
CA PRO A 451 13.99 -8.85 32.22
C PRO A 451 13.72 -7.33 32.26
N GLY A 452 13.84 -6.66 31.12
CA GLY A 452 13.69 -5.19 31.01
C GLY A 452 15.00 -4.39 31.01
N SER A 453 16.11 -4.96 31.49
CA SER A 453 17.43 -4.28 31.47
C SER A 453 17.94 -4.01 30.05
N ALA A 454 17.59 -4.88 29.08
CA ALA A 454 17.95 -4.71 27.67
C ALA A 454 17.36 -3.43 27.06
N LEU A 455 16.13 -3.07 27.43
CA LEU A 455 15.46 -1.88 26.92
C LEU A 455 16.18 -0.60 27.37
N GLU A 456 16.55 -0.52 28.65
CA GLU A 456 17.25 0.63 29.20
C GLU A 456 18.68 0.77 28.65
N LYS A 457 19.39 -0.35 28.42
CA LYS A 457 20.69 -0.35 27.72
C LYS A 457 20.58 0.26 26.32
N ILE A 458 19.53 -0.09 25.59
CA ILE A 458 19.29 0.43 24.24
C ILE A 458 18.95 1.93 24.31
N ARG A 459 18.10 2.38 25.23
CA ARG A 459 17.78 3.81 25.44
C ARG A 459 19.02 4.65 25.75
N ARG A 460 19.88 4.19 26.67
CA ARG A 460 21.13 4.89 26.99
C ARG A 460 22.09 4.92 25.81
N SER A 461 22.12 3.85 25.00
CA SER A 461 22.90 3.81 23.75
C SER A 461 22.42 4.84 22.73
N VAL A 462 21.09 4.98 22.55
CA VAL A 462 20.52 6.00 21.67
C VAL A 462 20.87 7.41 22.16
N ARG A 463 20.72 7.68 23.46
CA ARG A 463 21.06 8.98 24.06
C ARG A 463 22.55 9.32 23.86
N ALA A 464 23.44 8.35 24.03
CA ALA A 464 24.87 8.51 23.84
C ALA A 464 25.24 8.91 22.41
N ILE A 465 24.64 8.25 21.41
CA ILE A 465 24.92 8.55 20.00
C ILE A 465 24.40 9.95 19.64
N LYS A 466 23.22 10.34 20.15
CA LYS A 466 22.68 11.69 19.92
C LYS A 466 23.59 12.76 20.51
N ALA A 467 24.00 12.61 21.77
CA ALA A 467 24.90 13.54 22.45
C ALA A 467 26.26 13.64 21.71
N PHE A 468 26.81 12.51 21.24
CA PHE A 468 28.02 12.52 20.42
C PHE A 468 27.82 13.31 19.12
N ASN A 469 26.71 13.06 18.40
CA ASN A 469 26.41 13.70 17.13
C ASN A 469 26.22 15.21 17.24
N GLU A 470 25.67 15.70 18.36
CA GLU A 470 25.47 17.12 18.64
C GLU A 470 26.79 17.89 18.73
N ILE A 471 27.84 17.23 19.24
CA ILE A 471 29.18 17.82 19.39
C ILE A 471 29.95 17.83 18.05
N GLN A 472 29.53 17.03 17.06
CA GLN A 472 30.22 16.93 15.77
C GLN A 472 29.80 18.05 14.79
N PRO A 473 30.75 18.87 14.32
CA PRO A 473 30.44 19.98 13.41
C PRO A 473 30.09 19.50 12.00
N GLU A 474 30.68 18.38 11.54
CA GLU A 474 30.47 17.87 10.19
C GLU A 474 29.49 16.69 10.16
N LYS A 475 28.53 16.71 9.22
CA LYS A 475 27.60 15.59 8.97
C LYS A 475 28.33 14.26 8.72
N LYS A 476 29.53 14.31 8.12
CA LYS A 476 30.36 13.11 7.88
C LYS A 476 30.91 12.49 9.15
N ALA A 477 31.10 13.23 10.24
CA ALA A 477 31.59 12.71 11.53
C ALA A 477 30.47 12.11 12.40
N ARG A 478 29.20 12.44 12.11
CA ARG A 478 28.01 11.94 12.84
C ARG A 478 27.67 10.50 12.49
N TRP A 479 27.16 9.74 13.45
CA TRP A 479 26.72 8.36 13.29
C TRP A 479 25.20 8.28 13.06
N ALA A 480 24.78 7.52 12.05
CA ALA A 480 23.39 7.09 11.95
C ALA A 480 23.10 6.05 13.03
N ILE A 481 21.95 6.18 13.70
CA ILE A 481 21.54 5.21 14.71
C ILE A 481 20.85 4.05 14.00
N ASN A 482 21.46 2.87 13.98
CA ASN A 482 20.91 1.67 13.36
C ASN A 482 21.14 0.43 14.22
N VAL A 483 20.61 -0.71 13.77
CA VAL A 483 20.71 -2.00 14.47
C VAL A 483 22.16 -2.29 14.86
N SER A 484 23.12 -2.14 13.94
CA SER A 484 24.53 -2.46 14.20
C SER A 484 25.17 -1.54 15.25
N THR A 485 24.91 -0.23 15.19
CA THR A 485 25.45 0.71 16.19
C THR A 485 24.86 0.48 17.59
N LEU A 486 23.59 0.10 17.67
CA LEU A 486 22.90 -0.16 18.92
C LEU A 486 23.29 -1.51 19.52
N GLU A 487 23.47 -2.55 18.71
CA GLU A 487 24.04 -3.83 19.17
C GLU A 487 25.45 -3.64 19.72
N GLN A 488 26.27 -2.85 19.02
CA GLN A 488 27.61 -2.53 19.49
C GLN A 488 27.54 -1.80 20.83
N LEU A 489 26.81 -0.68 20.97
CA LEU A 489 26.84 0.09 22.22
C LEU A 489 26.07 -0.53 23.40
N SER A 490 24.94 -1.19 23.13
CA SER A 490 24.10 -1.76 24.20
C SER A 490 24.57 -3.14 24.64
N GLY A 491 25.28 -3.87 23.76
CA GLY A 491 25.61 -5.28 23.98
C GLY A 491 24.40 -6.22 23.93
N CYS A 492 23.22 -5.71 23.56
CA CYS A 492 22.01 -6.50 23.43
C CYS A 492 21.96 -7.24 22.09
N HIS A 493 21.33 -8.42 22.10
CA HIS A 493 21.09 -9.19 20.88
C HIS A 493 20.19 -8.45 19.87
N SER A 494 20.37 -8.78 18.59
CA SER A 494 19.67 -8.14 17.46
C SER A 494 18.14 -8.15 17.58
N LYS A 495 17.57 -9.16 18.22
CA LYS A 495 16.12 -9.29 18.38
C LYS A 495 15.56 -8.17 19.28
N ALA A 496 16.12 -7.96 20.48
CA ALA A 496 15.70 -6.85 21.34
C ALA A 496 15.94 -5.46 20.71
N VAL A 497 17.03 -5.30 19.95
CA VAL A 497 17.29 -4.04 19.25
C VAL A 497 16.24 -3.78 18.16
N ARG A 498 15.84 -4.81 17.40
CA ARG A 498 14.76 -4.68 16.40
C ARG A 498 13.41 -4.44 17.06
N GLU A 499 13.07 -5.18 18.12
CA GLU A 499 11.84 -4.94 18.90
C GLU A 499 11.77 -3.51 19.44
N TYR A 500 12.90 -2.93 19.88
CA TYR A 500 12.96 -1.53 20.26
C TYR A 500 12.76 -0.59 19.07
N LEU A 501 13.45 -0.81 17.94
CA LEU A 501 13.32 0.03 16.74
C LEU A 501 11.91 0.01 16.14
N ASP A 502 11.24 -1.14 16.23
CA ASP A 502 9.86 -1.36 15.80
C ASP A 502 8.83 -0.81 16.82
N SER A 503 9.27 -0.43 18.03
CA SER A 503 8.43 0.23 19.03
C SER A 503 8.23 1.72 18.72
N ASP A 504 7.15 2.31 19.25
CA ASP A 504 6.86 3.74 19.13
C ASP A 504 8.04 4.61 19.61
N GLU A 505 8.73 4.19 20.67
CA GLU A 505 9.89 4.89 21.21
C GLU A 505 11.09 4.82 20.27
N GLY A 506 11.39 3.65 19.70
CA GLY A 506 12.48 3.50 18.73
C GLY A 506 12.22 4.29 17.45
N ARG A 507 10.97 4.35 16.99
CA ARG A 507 10.58 5.18 15.85
C ARG A 507 10.90 6.67 16.08
N LEU A 508 10.46 7.21 17.21
CA LEU A 508 10.72 8.62 17.57
C LEU A 508 12.21 8.88 17.82
N GLN A 509 12.84 8.02 18.61
CA GLN A 509 14.19 8.27 19.10
C GLN A 509 15.25 7.92 18.06
N VAL A 510 14.97 7.10 17.05
CA VAL A 510 15.94 6.63 16.07
C VAL A 510 15.54 6.96 14.63
N HIS A 511 14.35 6.57 14.19
CA HIS A 511 13.94 6.74 12.79
C HIS A 511 13.73 8.21 12.43
N ASP A 512 12.96 8.94 13.23
CA ASP A 512 12.69 10.36 13.01
C ASP A 512 13.96 11.19 13.19
N TYR A 513 14.81 10.85 14.17
CA TYR A 513 16.11 11.48 14.36
C TYR A 513 17.02 11.32 13.14
N ASN A 514 17.14 10.11 12.59
CA ASN A 514 17.96 9.85 11.40
C ASN A 514 17.40 10.58 10.17
N ALA A 515 16.07 10.65 10.04
CA ALA A 515 15.41 11.35 8.94
C ALA A 515 15.63 12.87 9.02
N MET A 516 15.46 13.47 10.20
CA MET A 516 15.72 14.89 10.47
C MET A 516 17.16 15.30 10.13
N HIS A 517 18.12 14.40 10.35
CA HIS A 517 19.52 14.63 10.05
C HIS A 517 19.95 14.10 8.67
N GLU A 518 18.99 13.63 7.85
CA GLU A 518 19.18 13.11 6.50
C GLU A 518 20.30 12.06 6.42
N PHE A 519 20.34 11.13 7.38
CA PHE A 519 21.31 10.07 7.39
C PHE A 519 20.93 8.96 6.39
N GLY A 520 21.72 8.83 5.33
CA GLY A 520 21.53 7.78 4.31
C GLY A 520 22.05 6.41 4.74
N PHE A 521 21.71 5.38 3.97
CA PHE A 521 22.12 3.98 4.22
C PHE A 521 23.66 3.79 4.33
N GLN A 522 24.45 4.62 3.65
CA GLN A 522 25.90 4.56 3.67
C GLN A 522 26.56 5.46 4.73
N GLN A 523 25.77 6.14 5.58
CA GLN A 523 26.27 7.14 6.54
C GLN A 523 27.35 6.58 7.48
N ASN A 524 27.30 5.29 7.83
CA ASN A 524 28.26 4.65 8.73
C ASN A 524 29.38 3.89 8.01
N ARG A 525 29.40 3.89 6.67
CA ARG A 525 30.37 3.12 5.88
C ARG A 525 31.79 3.65 6.10
N GLY A 526 32.70 2.76 6.49
CA GLY A 526 34.13 3.08 6.67
C GLY A 526 34.51 3.73 8.01
N LYS A 527 33.56 3.89 8.96
CA LYS A 527 33.82 4.53 10.27
C LYS A 527 34.32 3.59 11.38
N GLY A 528 34.41 2.29 11.11
CA GLY A 528 34.83 1.31 12.11
C GLY A 528 33.75 1.01 13.17
N SER A 529 34.18 0.67 14.38
CA SER A 529 33.29 0.33 15.51
C SER A 529 32.93 1.58 16.32
N ILE A 530 31.65 1.76 16.61
CA ILE A 530 31.17 2.93 17.36
C ILE A 530 31.62 2.92 18.84
N LYS A 531 31.96 1.74 19.39
CA LYS A 531 32.47 1.59 20.76
C LYS A 531 33.77 2.35 21.03
N GLY A 532 34.55 2.63 19.98
CA GLY A 532 35.82 3.37 20.11
C GLY A 532 35.63 4.88 20.28
N VAL A 533 34.42 5.40 20.06
CA VAL A 533 34.14 6.84 19.98
C VAL A 533 32.92 7.30 20.80
N VAL A 534 32.00 6.39 21.11
CA VAL A 534 30.81 6.68 21.94
C VAL A 534 30.74 5.69 23.10
N THR A 535 30.48 6.20 24.30
CA THR A 535 30.19 5.41 25.49
C THR A 535 29.04 6.08 26.26
N TRP A 536 28.26 5.28 26.98
CA TRP A 536 27.33 5.75 28.00
C TRP A 536 27.62 5.07 29.31
#